data_AF-A0A7C4IM44-F1
#
_entry.id   AF-A0A7C4IM44-F1
#
_cell.length_a   1.000
_cell.length_b   1.000
_cell.length_c   1.000
_cell.angle_alpha   90.00
_cell.angle_beta   90.00
_cell.angle_gamma   90.00
#
_symmetry.space_group_name_H-M   'P 1'
#
loop_
_entity.id
_entity.type
_entity.pdbx_description
1 polymer ?
#
loop_
_entity_poly.entity_id
_entity_poly.type
_entity_poly.pdbx_seq_one_letter_code
_entity_poly.pdbx_strand_id
1 'polypeptide(L)'
;MNTIKTLFLLVTLTLVLIWAGGTPGGKQGMTIALIIALGINFISYWFSDNIVLLSGAEIAGNARYLSGALRKLDAASRQIPMQANPANSHMFFVNPFAGGGLLKLFSTHPIEERIARLESINR
;
A
#
# COMPACT_ATOMS: atom_id res chain seq x y z
N MET A 1 -9.34 6.92 27.22
CA MET A 1 -9.93 6.06 28.28
C MET A 1 -10.78 4.92 27.69
N ASN A 2 -10.30 4.24 26.64
CA ASN A 2 -11.00 3.10 26.01
C ASN A 2 -10.11 1.86 25.85
N THR A 3 -8.88 1.89 26.35
CA THR A 3 -7.87 0.82 26.19
C THR A 3 -8.35 -0.52 26.73
N ILE A 4 -9.12 -0.53 27.83
CA ILE A 4 -9.69 -1.76 28.40
C ILE A 4 -10.75 -2.37 27.47
N LYS A 5 -11.62 -1.54 26.86
CA LYS A 5 -12.64 -2.00 25.91
C LYS A 5 -12.00 -2.49 24.61
N THR A 6 -10.97 -1.80 24.12
CA THR A 6 -10.20 -2.21 22.95
C THR A 6 -9.44 -3.51 23.21
N LEU A 7 -8.81 -3.64 24.36
CA LEU A 7 -8.12 -4.87 24.77
C LEU A 7 -9.09 -6.03 24.85
N PHE A 8 -10.23 -5.85 25.51
CA PHE A 8 -11.27 -6.87 25.63
C PHE A 8 -11.79 -7.30 24.25
N LEU A 9 -12.05 -6.35 23.36
CA LEU A 9 -12.48 -6.63 21.99
C LEU A 9 -11.41 -7.42 21.22
N LEU A 10 -10.14 -7.00 21.28
CA LEU A 10 -9.03 -7.64 20.57
C LEU A 10 -8.80 -9.07 21.07
N VAL A 11 -8.80 -9.29 22.38
CA VAL A 11 -8.64 -10.63 22.98
C VAL A 11 -9.82 -11.53 22.57
N THR A 12 -11.05 -11.03 22.68
CA THR A 12 -12.26 -11.79 22.32
C THR A 12 -12.26 -12.14 20.84
N LEU A 13 -11.98 -11.17 19.96
CA LEU A 13 -11.90 -11.39 18.52
C LEU A 13 -10.81 -12.39 18.15
N THR A 14 -9.63 -12.31 18.79
CA THR A 14 -8.52 -13.24 18.55
C THR A 14 -8.92 -14.67 18.89
N LEU A 15 -9.62 -14.88 20.02
CA LEU A 15 -10.12 -16.20 20.42
C LEU A 15 -11.17 -16.75 19.46
N VAL A 16 -12.10 -15.90 19.00
CA VAL A 16 -13.11 -16.29 17.99
C VAL A 16 -12.46 -16.68 16.67
N LEU A 17 -11.44 -15.94 16.22
CA LEU A 17 -10.72 -16.25 14.99
C LEU A 17 -9.93 -17.56 15.10
N ILE A 18 -9.28 -17.82 16.25
CA ILE A 18 -8.59 -19.09 16.51
C ILE A 18 -9.58 -20.25 16.52
N TRP A 19 -10.73 -20.09 17.18
CA TRP A 19 -11.76 -21.11 17.25
C TRP A 19 -12.36 -21.40 15.86
N ALA A 20 -12.72 -20.36 15.10
CA ALA A 20 -13.25 -20.50 13.75
C ALA A 20 -12.21 -21.12 12.79
N GLY A 21 -10.96 -20.65 12.84
CA GLY A 21 -9.86 -21.15 12.01
C GLY A 21 -9.39 -22.57 12.36
N GLY A 22 -9.72 -23.06 13.57
CA GLY A 22 -9.43 -24.43 13.98
C GLY A 22 -10.33 -25.49 13.34
N THR A 23 -11.48 -25.10 12.79
CA THR A 23 -12.48 -26.04 12.24
C THR A 23 -12.13 -26.62 10.86
N PRO A 24 -11.50 -25.89 9.91
CA PRO A 24 -11.07 -26.45 8.63
C PRO A 24 -9.53 -26.43 8.52
N GLY A 25 -8.87 -27.52 8.93
CA GLY A 25 -7.43 -27.75 8.65
C GLY A 25 -6.45 -27.63 9.82
N GLY A 26 -6.92 -27.30 11.03
CA GLY A 26 -6.11 -27.33 12.26
C GLY A 26 -4.83 -26.47 12.20
N LYS A 27 -3.81 -26.84 12.99
CA LYS A 27 -2.53 -26.11 13.06
C LYS A 27 -1.82 -26.03 11.70
N GLN A 28 -1.97 -27.04 10.85
CA GLN A 28 -1.30 -27.11 9.55
C GLN A 28 -1.94 -26.17 8.53
N GLY A 29 -3.28 -26.07 8.53
CA GLY A 29 -4.02 -25.09 7.73
C GLY A 29 -3.67 -23.65 8.10
N MET A 30 -3.51 -23.36 9.40
CA MET A 30 -3.08 -22.03 9.86
C MET A 30 -1.69 -21.65 9.35
N THR A 31 -0.71 -22.56 9.40
CA THR A 31 0.65 -22.30 8.90
C THR A 31 0.66 -22.09 7.39
N ILE A 32 -0.08 -22.90 6.63
CA ILE A 32 -0.18 -22.76 5.18
C ILE A 32 -0.85 -21.43 4.82
N ALA A 33 -1.95 -21.08 5.49
CA ALA A 33 -2.63 -19.80 5.30
C ALA A 33 -1.72 -18.61 5.60
N LEU A 34 -0.88 -18.70 6.65
CA LEU A 34 0.08 -17.66 7.00
C LEU A 34 1.18 -17.50 5.93
N ILE A 35 1.73 -18.60 5.41
CA ILE A 35 2.72 -18.56 4.33
C ILE A 35 2.11 -17.95 3.07
N ILE A 36 0.91 -18.37 2.70
CA ILE A 36 0.18 -17.83 1.54
C ILE A 36 -0.11 -16.34 1.75
N ALA A 37 -0.60 -15.95 2.93
CA ALA A 37 -0.90 -14.55 3.24
C ALA A 37 0.36 -13.68 3.17
N LEU A 38 1.50 -14.15 3.69
CA LEU A 38 2.77 -13.45 3.57
C LEU A 38 3.21 -13.34 2.11
N GLY A 39 3.10 -14.41 1.34
CA GLY A 39 3.43 -14.41 -0.08
C GLY A 39 2.57 -13.43 -0.89
N ILE A 40 1.26 -13.43 -0.69
CA ILE A 40 0.33 -12.52 -1.36
C ILE A 40 0.57 -11.08 -0.92
N ASN A 41 0.77 -10.82 0.38
CA ASN A 41 1.07 -9.46 0.86
C ASN A 41 2.36 -8.93 0.29
N PHE A 42 3.40 -9.78 0.21
CA PHE A 42 4.66 -9.43 -0.41
C PHE A 42 4.45 -9.11 -1.91
N ILE A 43 3.88 -10.02 -2.69
CA ILE A 43 3.67 -9.78 -4.12
C ILE A 43 2.82 -8.52 -4.36
N SER A 44 1.74 -8.35 -3.60
CA SER A 44 0.89 -7.16 -3.70
C SER A 44 1.68 -5.88 -3.39
N TYR A 45 2.53 -5.89 -2.36
CA TYR A 45 3.30 -4.72 -1.99
C TYR A 45 4.31 -4.29 -3.07
N TRP A 46 5.02 -5.24 -3.69
CA TRP A 46 6.03 -4.93 -4.71
C TRP A 46 5.47 -4.74 -6.12
N PHE A 47 4.39 -5.43 -6.49
CA PHE A 47 3.87 -5.42 -7.87
C PHE A 47 2.61 -4.56 -8.07
N SER A 48 1.98 -4.04 -7.00
CA SER A 48 0.73 -3.26 -7.12
C SER A 48 0.88 -2.02 -8.00
N ASP A 49 2.01 -1.32 -7.97
CA ASP A 49 2.20 -0.08 -8.72
C ASP A 49 2.13 -0.32 -10.25
N ASN A 50 2.69 -1.44 -10.69
CA ASN A 50 2.70 -1.83 -12.11
C ASN A 50 1.29 -2.03 -12.67
N ILE A 51 0.44 -2.68 -11.88
CA ILE A 51 -0.94 -3.00 -12.27
C ILE A 51 -1.78 -1.73 -12.31
N VAL A 52 -1.62 -0.85 -11.31
CA VAL A 52 -2.39 0.39 -11.19
C VAL A 52 -2.01 1.40 -12.27
N LEU A 53 -0.73 1.52 -12.65
CA LEU A 53 -0.32 2.46 -13.69
C LEU A 53 -0.86 2.08 -15.07
N LEU A 54 -0.84 0.80 -15.43
CA LEU A 54 -1.37 0.32 -16.70
C LEU A 54 -2.89 0.50 -16.77
N SER A 55 -3.59 0.05 -15.72
CA SER A 55 -5.05 0.21 -15.63
C SER A 55 -5.46 1.68 -15.59
N GLY A 56 -4.73 2.52 -14.85
CA GLY A 56 -4.99 3.96 -14.77
C GLY A 56 -4.77 4.69 -16.09
N ALA A 57 -3.75 4.31 -16.87
CA ALA A 57 -3.50 4.87 -18.19
C ALA A 57 -4.59 4.48 -19.20
N GLU A 58 -5.08 3.24 -19.13
CA GLU A 58 -6.20 2.74 -19.95
C GLU A 58 -7.50 3.50 -19.62
N ILE A 59 -7.83 3.66 -18.33
CA ILE A 59 -9.02 4.40 -17.88
C ILE A 59 -8.94 5.89 -18.27
N ALA A 60 -7.76 6.50 -18.16
CA ALA A 60 -7.54 7.89 -18.55
C ALA A 60 -7.53 8.10 -20.08
N GLY A 61 -7.53 7.01 -20.87
CA GLY A 61 -7.47 7.04 -22.33
C GLY A 61 -6.15 7.54 -22.92
N ASN A 62 -5.20 7.99 -22.10
CA ASN A 62 -3.89 8.47 -22.53
C ASN A 62 -2.88 8.53 -21.37
N ALA A 63 -1.80 7.76 -21.50
CA ALA A 63 -0.72 7.72 -20.51
C ALA A 63 0.00 9.07 -20.31
N ARG A 64 0.01 9.96 -21.31
CA ARG A 64 0.66 11.28 -21.25
C ARG A 64 -0.11 12.28 -20.37
N TYR A 65 -1.44 12.21 -20.32
CA TYR A 65 -2.21 13.05 -19.40
C TYR A 65 -1.99 12.62 -17.95
N LEU A 66 -1.92 11.31 -17.71
CA LEU A 66 -1.63 10.76 -16.39
C LEU A 66 -0.24 11.14 -15.90
N SER A 67 0.79 11.05 -16.75
CA SER A 67 2.15 11.46 -16.37
C SER A 67 2.25 12.96 -16.07
N GLY A 68 1.55 13.82 -16.83
CA GLY A 68 1.48 15.26 -16.56
C GLY A 68 0.77 15.60 -15.24
N ALA A 69 -0.32 14.90 -14.93
CA ALA A 69 -1.02 15.06 -13.65
C ALA A 69 -0.15 14.63 -12.46
N LEU A 70 0.54 13.49 -12.57
CA LEU A 70 1.47 13.01 -11.54
C LEU A 70 2.62 14.01 -11.31
N ARG A 71 3.18 14.58 -12.38
CA ARG A 71 4.24 15.61 -12.28
C ARG A 71 3.75 16.86 -11.54
N LYS A 72 2.52 17.30 -11.80
CA LYS A 72 1.92 18.45 -11.10
C LYS A 72 1.64 18.16 -9.62
N LEU A 73 1.19 16.94 -9.30
CA LEU A 73 0.96 16.51 -7.93
C LEU A 73 2.25 16.43 -7.11
N ASP A 74 3.32 15.86 -7.68
CA ASP A 74 4.63 15.82 -7.03
C ASP A 74 5.20 17.22 -6.78
N ALA A 75 5.14 18.11 -7.79
CA ALA A 75 5.57 19.49 -7.65
C ALA A 75 4.81 20.24 -6.53
N ALA A 76 3.49 20.05 -6.44
CA ALA A 76 2.67 20.64 -5.38
C ALA A 76 2.96 20.03 -4.00
N SER A 77 3.14 18.71 -3.93
CA SER A 77 3.43 17.99 -2.67
C SER A 77 4.77 18.41 -2.06
N ARG A 78 5.78 18.70 -2.89
CA ARG A 78 7.09 19.19 -2.42
C ARG A 78 7.04 20.61 -1.85
N GLN A 79 6.10 21.44 -2.31
CA GLN A 79 5.95 22.82 -1.85
C GLN A 79 5.23 22.92 -0.50
N ILE A 80 4.37 21.94 -0.17
CA ILE A 80 3.58 21.95 1.06
C ILE A 80 3.84 20.65 1.83
N PRO A 81 4.98 20.55 2.56
CA PRO A 81 5.28 19.38 3.37
C PRO A 81 4.29 19.30 4.54
N MET A 82 3.40 18.30 4.50
CA MET A 82 2.49 18.01 5.61
C MET A 82 3.20 17.14 6.64
N GLN A 83 3.12 17.52 7.92
CA GLN A 83 3.52 16.68 9.04
C GLN A 83 2.45 15.61 9.27
N ALA A 84 2.52 14.54 8.49
CA ALA A 84 1.63 13.40 8.62
C ALA A 84 2.13 12.45 9.73
N ASN A 85 1.20 11.69 10.33
CA ASN A 85 1.55 10.56 11.18
C ASN A 85 1.75 9.32 10.28
N PRO A 86 2.87 8.56 10.38
CA PRO A 86 3.10 7.34 9.60
C PRO A 86 1.95 6.32 9.66
N ALA A 87 1.20 6.29 10.77
CA ALA A 87 0.03 5.42 10.91
C ALA A 87 -1.13 5.75 9.93
N ASN A 88 -1.16 6.97 9.39
CA ASN A 88 -2.20 7.47 8.49
C ASN A 88 -1.74 7.51 7.02
N SER A 89 -0.58 6.92 6.68
CA SER A 89 0.02 6.96 5.34
C SER A 89 -0.94 6.51 4.22
N HIS A 90 -1.78 5.52 4.50
CA HIS A 90 -2.78 4.96 3.59
C HIS A 90 -3.91 5.93 3.20
N MET A 91 -4.07 7.05 3.91
CA MET A 91 -5.05 8.09 3.58
C MET A 91 -4.51 9.13 2.59
N PHE A 92 -3.21 9.10 2.29
CA PHE A 92 -2.57 10.08 1.42
C PHE A 92 -2.39 9.52 0.01
N PHE A 93 -2.83 10.29 -0.98
CA PHE A 93 -2.63 9.98 -2.40
C PHE A 93 -1.16 10.09 -2.82
N VAL A 94 -0.40 10.98 -2.17
CA VAL A 94 1.03 11.17 -2.38
C VAL A 94 1.70 11.01 -1.03
N ASN A 95 2.72 10.17 -0.95
CA ASN A 95 3.42 9.89 0.30
C ASN A 95 4.11 11.17 0.82
N PRO A 96 3.67 11.76 1.95
CA PRO A 96 4.25 12.99 2.49
C PRO A 96 5.58 12.74 3.23
N PHE A 97 5.97 11.47 3.43
CA PHE A 97 7.17 11.09 4.16
C PHE A 97 8.41 11.13 3.26
N ALA A 98 8.95 12.32 3.04
CA ALA A 98 10.28 12.51 2.44
C ALA A 98 11.38 12.22 3.49
N GLY A 99 11.54 10.94 3.89
CA GLY A 99 12.52 10.50 4.90
C GLY A 99 13.53 9.52 4.33
N GLY A 100 14.80 9.90 4.23
CA GLY A 100 15.89 9.03 3.78
C GLY A 100 16.16 7.85 4.73
N GLY A 101 16.54 6.69 4.18
CA GLY A 101 16.91 5.49 4.94
C GLY A 101 15.94 4.31 4.75
N LEU A 102 15.74 3.49 5.79
CA LEU A 102 14.80 2.34 5.80
C LEU A 102 13.35 2.71 5.44
N LEU A 103 12.97 3.98 5.58
CA LEU A 103 11.68 4.53 5.14
C LEU A 103 11.53 4.56 3.60
N LYS A 104 12.62 4.48 2.84
CA LYS A 104 12.61 4.37 1.38
C LYS A 104 12.10 3.00 0.90
N LEU A 105 12.27 1.95 1.71
CA LEU A 105 11.65 0.63 1.46
C LEU A 105 10.13 0.68 1.59
N PHE A 106 9.61 1.65 2.36
CA PHE A 106 8.19 1.94 2.54
C PHE A 106 7.59 2.86 1.46
N SER A 107 8.42 3.35 0.54
CA SER A 107 8.00 4.11 -0.64
C SER A 107 8.03 3.17 -1.84
N THR A 108 6.94 2.45 -2.09
CA THR A 108 6.82 1.59 -3.28
C THR A 108 6.86 2.49 -4.52
N HIS A 109 8.01 2.51 -5.19
CA HIS A 109 8.41 3.34 -6.32
C HIS A 109 8.41 4.88 -6.16
N PRO A 110 9.55 5.56 -6.46
CA PRO A 110 9.60 7.00 -6.60
C PRO A 110 8.82 7.47 -7.83
N ILE A 111 8.19 8.64 -7.73
CA ILE A 111 7.34 9.22 -8.77
C ILE A 111 8.04 9.43 -10.12
N GLU A 112 9.35 9.69 -10.10
CA GLU A 112 10.21 9.82 -11.29
C GLU A 112 10.17 8.54 -12.16
N GLU A 113 10.28 7.37 -11.53
CA GLU A 113 10.29 6.07 -12.20
C GLU A 113 8.91 5.73 -12.79
N ARG A 114 7.84 6.13 -12.09
CA ARG A 114 6.46 6.00 -12.57
C ARG A 114 6.21 6.85 -13.82
N ILE A 115 6.68 8.11 -13.82
CA ILE A 115 6.57 9.03 -14.97
C ILE A 115 7.34 8.47 -16.16
N ALA A 116 8.60 8.05 -15.97
CA ALA A 116 9.41 7.47 -17.04
C ALA A 116 8.75 6.24 -17.68
N ARG A 117 8.07 5.42 -16.88
CA ARG A 117 7.38 4.24 -17.36
C ARG A 117 6.13 4.56 -18.17
N LEU A 118 5.31 5.50 -17.72
CA LEU A 118 4.16 5.99 -18.49
C LEU A 118 4.61 6.62 -19.82
N GLU A 119 5.74 7.34 -19.82
CA GLU A 119 6.32 7.89 -21.05
C GLU A 119 6.85 6.80 -22.00
N SER A 120 7.36 5.67 -21.47
CA SER A 120 7.79 4.53 -22.29
C SER A 120 6.64 3.76 -22.95
N ILE A 121 5.45 3.70 -22.32
CA ILE A 121 4.26 3.05 -22.88
C ILE A 121 3.67 3.88 -24.02
N ASN A 122 3.90 5.19 -24.01
CA ASN A 122 3.35 6.15 -24.97
C ASN A 122 4.29 6.48 -26.14
N ARG A 123 5.27 5.62 -26.43
CA ARG A 123 6.15 5.73 -27.61
C ARG A 123 5.67 4.85 -28.74
#